data_AF-A0AAW1UV13-F1
#
_entry.id   AF-A0AAW1UV13-F1
#
_cell.length_a   1.000
_cell.length_b   1.000
_cell.length_c   1.000
_cell.angle_alpha   90.00
_cell.angle_beta   90.00
_cell.angle_gamma   90.00
#
_symmetry.space_group_name_H-M   'P 1'
#
loop_
_entity.id
_entity.type
_entity.pdbx_description
1 polymer ?
#
loop_
_entity_poly.entity_id
_entity_poly.type
_entity_poly.pdbx_seq_one_letter_code
_entity_poly.pdbx_strand_id
1 'polypeptide(L)'
;MKSLNALTSRTFNQQKFNQQNIEFFKCWRISSMATSRPTTLIRVITHSKTSIDALLLKGVCLYGRRHEVEPSKVPTPIQKYCSTCSKSGHDRTECRDKPTCASCGESHKNTLCPKLKNPTCPNCKGDHPAWDLKCPKRRIPPAEPQQAAPVKVLNETLDEDDGIAENFARVNGMIRFII
;
A
#
# COMPACT_ATOMS: atom_id res chain seq x y z
N MET A 1 23.62 6.87 -23.21
CA MET A 1 22.99 6.90 -21.87
C MET A 1 21.63 6.22 -21.96
N LYS A 2 21.44 5.06 -21.31
CA LYS A 2 20.13 4.40 -21.29
C LYS A 2 19.16 5.26 -20.47
N SER A 3 17.96 5.50 -21.00
CA SER A 3 16.99 6.41 -20.38
C SER A 3 16.56 5.87 -19.01
N LEU A 4 16.16 6.76 -18.09
CA LEU A 4 15.60 6.39 -16.78
C LEU A 4 14.36 5.47 -16.88
N ASN A 5 13.78 5.33 -18.07
CA ASN A 5 12.67 4.42 -18.36
C ASN A 5 13.12 2.94 -18.39
N ALA A 6 14.39 2.66 -18.73
CA ALA A 6 14.91 1.30 -18.65
C ALA A 6 15.08 0.83 -17.18
N LEU A 7 15.18 1.75 -16.20
CA LEU A 7 15.23 1.45 -14.75
C LEU A 7 13.88 1.10 -14.16
N THR A 8 12.80 1.31 -14.90
CA THR A 8 11.43 1.04 -14.43
C THR A 8 10.87 -0.27 -14.96
N SER A 9 11.50 -0.84 -15.99
CA SER A 9 11.09 -2.14 -16.51
C SER A 9 11.31 -3.22 -15.45
N ARG A 10 10.24 -3.96 -15.13
CA ARG A 10 10.24 -5.08 -14.19
C ARG A 10 11.30 -6.12 -14.55
N THR A 11 11.38 -6.48 -15.84
CA THR A 11 12.31 -7.46 -16.39
C THR A 11 13.76 -7.02 -16.23
N PHE A 12 14.03 -5.74 -16.47
CA PHE A 12 15.37 -5.18 -16.35
C PHE A 12 15.86 -5.17 -14.90
N ASN A 13 14.99 -4.75 -13.98
CA ASN A 13 15.32 -4.74 -12.56
C ASN A 13 15.59 -6.16 -12.06
N GLN A 14 14.75 -7.13 -12.42
CA GLN A 14 14.91 -8.52 -11.99
C GLN A 14 16.25 -9.13 -12.40
N GLN A 15 16.70 -8.90 -13.64
CA GLN A 15 18.02 -9.37 -14.08
C GLN A 15 19.17 -8.79 -13.26
N LYS A 16 19.08 -7.50 -12.88
CA LYS A 16 20.16 -6.83 -12.13
C LYS A 16 20.19 -7.18 -10.65
N PHE A 17 19.02 -7.36 -10.03
CA PHE A 17 18.92 -7.85 -8.65
C PHE A 17 19.46 -9.29 -8.55
N ASN A 18 19.13 -10.16 -9.50
CA ASN A 18 19.67 -11.53 -9.55
C ASN A 18 21.20 -11.56 -9.66
N GLN A 19 21.80 -10.68 -10.48
CA GLN A 19 23.26 -10.55 -10.60
C GLN A 19 23.96 -10.12 -9.29
N GLN A 20 23.22 -9.53 -8.36
CA GLN A 20 23.72 -9.11 -7.05
C GLN A 20 23.34 -10.08 -5.93
N ASN A 21 22.76 -11.24 -6.28
CA ASN A 21 22.23 -12.23 -5.36
C ASN A 21 21.19 -11.64 -4.38
N ILE A 22 20.38 -10.69 -4.87
CA ILE A 22 19.33 -10.02 -4.08
C ILE A 22 17.99 -10.64 -4.48
N GLU A 23 17.46 -11.46 -3.59
CA GLU A 23 16.14 -12.05 -3.74
C GLU A 23 15.05 -11.03 -3.38
N PHE A 24 14.03 -10.90 -4.23
CA PHE A 24 12.84 -10.07 -4.00
C PHE A 24 11.60 -10.67 -4.67
N PHE A 25 10.43 -10.40 -4.09
CA PHE A 25 9.13 -10.86 -4.58
C PHE A 25 8.48 -9.85 -5.54
N LYS A 26 8.54 -8.55 -5.22
CA LYS A 26 7.90 -7.50 -6.04
C LYS A 26 8.77 -6.26 -6.13
N CYS A 27 8.83 -5.64 -7.31
CA CYS A 27 9.56 -4.39 -7.53
C CYS A 27 8.80 -3.52 -8.53
N TRP A 28 8.49 -2.28 -8.18
CA TRP A 28 7.77 -1.35 -9.06
C TRP A 28 8.06 0.12 -8.73
N ARG A 29 7.91 0.99 -9.72
CA ARG A 29 7.95 2.45 -9.50
C ARG A 29 6.64 2.93 -8.91
N ILE A 30 6.71 3.73 -7.85
CA ILE A 30 5.53 4.33 -7.23
C ILE A 30 5.04 5.48 -8.11
N SER A 31 3.74 5.53 -8.34
CA SER A 31 3.08 6.68 -8.98
C SER A 31 2.43 7.57 -7.93
N SER A 32 2.47 8.87 -8.16
CA SER A 32 1.79 9.85 -7.32
C SER A 32 0.29 9.62 -7.34
N MET A 33 -0.35 9.50 -6.18
CA MET A 33 -1.82 9.40 -6.11
C MET A 33 -2.52 10.70 -6.52
N ALA A 34 -1.86 11.86 -6.37
CA ALA A 34 -2.44 13.15 -6.72
C ALA A 34 -2.39 13.46 -8.22
N THR A 35 -1.38 12.94 -8.92
CA THR A 35 -1.12 13.30 -10.33
C THR A 35 -1.05 12.10 -11.27
N SER A 36 -1.13 10.87 -10.75
CA SER A 36 -0.92 9.61 -11.47
C SER A 36 0.43 9.49 -12.19
N ARG A 37 1.33 10.46 -12.03
CA ARG A 37 2.64 10.47 -12.68
C ARG A 37 3.64 9.61 -11.90
N PRO A 38 4.57 8.93 -12.58
CA PRO A 38 5.63 8.18 -11.92
C PRO A 38 6.47 9.08 -11.02
N THR A 39 6.82 8.60 -9.83
CA THR A 39 7.74 9.28 -8.90
C THR A 39 9.18 8.82 -9.12
N THR A 40 10.12 9.35 -8.36
CA THR A 40 11.51 8.86 -8.30
C THR A 40 11.66 7.61 -7.43
N LEU A 41 10.62 7.21 -6.69
CA LEU A 41 10.67 6.08 -5.75
C LEU A 41 10.38 4.75 -6.45
N ILE A 42 11.21 3.76 -6.18
CA ILE A 42 10.99 2.36 -6.54
C ILE A 42 10.82 1.57 -5.25
N ARG A 43 9.72 0.83 -5.13
CA ARG A 43 9.48 -0.05 -4.00
C ARG A 43 9.93 -1.46 -4.35
N VAL A 44 10.70 -2.06 -3.44
CA VAL A 44 11.14 -3.46 -3.49
C VAL A 44 10.53 -4.17 -2.29
N ILE A 45 9.96 -5.34 -2.49
CA ILE A 45 9.39 -6.19 -1.43
C ILE A 45 10.16 -7.49 -1.44
N THR A 46 10.71 -7.88 -0.30
CA THR A 46 11.41 -9.15 -0.09
C THR A 46 11.06 -9.75 1.26
N HIS A 47 11.11 -11.07 1.36
CA HIS A 47 10.97 -11.81 2.62
C HIS A 47 12.34 -12.13 3.26
N SER A 48 13.43 -11.98 2.51
CA SER A 48 14.76 -12.33 2.96
C SER A 48 15.36 -11.18 3.79
N LYS A 49 15.53 -11.42 5.10
CA LYS A 49 16.23 -10.48 6.00
C LYS A 49 17.63 -10.17 5.49
N THR A 50 18.33 -11.16 4.94
CA THR A 50 19.67 -11.00 4.35
C THR A 50 19.65 -10.02 3.17
N SER A 51 18.65 -10.12 2.29
CA SER A 51 18.47 -9.16 1.18
C SER A 51 18.17 -7.75 1.68
N ILE A 52 17.33 -7.61 2.72
CA ILE A 52 17.01 -6.32 3.35
C ILE A 52 18.29 -5.69 3.92
N ASP A 53 19.03 -6.43 4.75
CA ASP A 53 20.25 -5.95 5.39
C ASP A 53 21.32 -5.58 4.34
N ALA A 54 21.47 -6.40 3.29
CA ALA A 54 22.38 -6.12 2.19
C ALA A 54 22.00 -4.85 1.42
N LEU A 55 20.71 -4.66 1.12
CA LEU A 55 20.20 -3.49 0.41
C LEU A 55 20.31 -2.21 1.24
N LEU A 56 19.98 -2.24 2.53
CA LEU A 56 20.09 -1.08 3.41
C LEU A 56 21.55 -0.69 3.64
N LEU A 57 22.44 -1.66 3.79
CA LEU A 57 23.86 -1.40 4.05
C LEU A 57 24.64 -1.01 2.79
N LYS A 58 24.39 -1.70 1.67
CA LYS A 58 25.20 -1.56 0.44
C LYS A 58 24.47 -0.81 -0.66
N GLY A 59 23.17 -0.56 -0.54
CA GLY A 59 22.37 -0.05 -1.64
C GLY A 59 22.26 -1.05 -2.79
N VAL A 60 21.69 -0.60 -3.92
CA VAL A 60 21.60 -1.38 -5.15
C VAL A 60 22.42 -0.73 -6.26
N CYS A 61 23.23 -1.51 -6.97
CA CYS A 61 24.00 -0.98 -8.10
C CYS A 61 23.22 -1.14 -9.41
N LEU A 62 22.85 -0.04 -10.06
CA LEU A 62 22.18 -0.03 -11.36
C LEU A 62 22.93 0.91 -12.31
N TYR A 63 23.22 0.43 -13.52
CA TYR A 63 23.98 1.16 -14.54
C TYR A 63 25.32 1.75 -14.08
N GLY A 64 26.05 1.03 -13.23
CA GLY A 64 27.33 1.50 -12.71
C GLY A 64 27.21 2.63 -11.69
N ARG A 65 26.00 2.91 -11.19
CA ARG A 65 25.76 3.82 -10.06
C ARG A 65 25.18 3.04 -8.88
N ARG A 66 25.61 3.38 -7.68
CA ARG A 66 25.01 2.87 -6.44
C ARG A 66 23.84 3.77 -6.06
N HIS A 67 22.69 3.16 -5.80
CA HIS A 67 21.49 3.82 -5.30
C HIS A 67 21.29 3.41 -3.84
N GLU A 68 21.10 4.42 -3.00
CA GLU A 68 20.73 4.22 -1.61
C GLU A 68 19.33 3.62 -1.50
N VAL A 69 19.16 2.75 -0.51
CA VAL A 69 17.89 2.11 -0.18
C VAL A 69 17.51 2.55 1.23
N GLU A 70 16.28 3.04 1.39
CA GLU A 70 15.74 3.44 2.69
C GLU A 70 14.63 2.47 3.13
N PRO A 71 14.44 2.25 4.45
CA PRO A 71 13.30 1.48 4.93
C PRO A 71 11.98 2.16 4.55
N SER A 72 11.00 1.38 4.13
CA SER A 72 9.67 1.89 3.83
C SER A 72 9.01 2.40 5.12
N LYS A 73 8.44 3.59 5.04
CA LYS A 73 7.63 4.15 6.14
C LYS A 73 6.39 3.28 6.34
N VAL A 74 6.35 2.57 7.48
CA VAL A 74 5.16 1.81 7.87
C VAL A 74 4.12 2.80 8.37
N PRO A 75 2.91 2.87 7.77
CA PRO A 75 1.85 3.72 8.28
C PRO A 75 1.45 3.26 9.68
N THR A 76 1.07 4.20 10.54
CA THR A 76 0.56 3.88 11.87
C THR A 76 -0.60 2.90 11.75
N PRO A 77 -0.57 1.75 12.45
CA PRO A 77 -1.66 0.79 12.38
C PRO A 77 -2.95 1.46 12.89
N ILE A 78 -4.00 1.38 12.07
CA ILE A 78 -5.34 1.84 12.41
C ILE A 78 -6.18 0.64 12.85
N GLN A 79 -7.22 0.87 13.66
CA GLN A 79 -8.16 -0.19 14.00
C GLN A 79 -8.78 -0.81 12.74
N LYS A 80 -9.03 -2.12 12.79
CA LYS A 80 -9.97 -2.75 11.86
C LYS A 80 -11.30 -2.00 11.89
N TYR A 81 -11.93 -1.89 10.73
CA TYR A 81 -13.24 -1.26 10.59
C TYR A 81 -14.24 -2.31 10.08
N CYS A 82 -15.33 -2.49 10.81
CA CYS A 82 -16.38 -3.42 10.44
C CYS A 82 -17.37 -2.72 9.49
N SER A 83 -17.46 -3.20 8.25
CA SER A 83 -18.42 -2.67 7.27
C SER A 83 -19.87 -3.06 7.54
N THR A 84 -20.11 -4.03 8.43
CA THR A 84 -21.45 -4.46 8.84
C THR A 84 -22.02 -3.53 9.91
N CYS A 85 -21.39 -3.47 11.09
CA CYS A 85 -21.87 -2.68 12.22
C CYS A 85 -21.23 -1.29 12.32
N SER A 86 -20.42 -0.89 11.34
CA SER A 86 -19.77 0.43 11.28
C SER A 86 -18.90 0.79 12.50
N LYS A 87 -18.53 -0.17 13.35
CA LYS A 87 -17.66 0.01 14.52
C LYS A 87 -16.19 -0.27 14.19
N SER A 88 -15.31 0.30 14.98
CA SER A 88 -13.86 0.02 14.95
C SER A 88 -13.51 -1.10 15.93
N GLY A 89 -12.45 -1.86 15.63
CA GLY A 89 -11.88 -2.90 16.49
C GLY A 89 -11.99 -4.33 15.95
N HIS A 90 -12.86 -4.56 14.96
CA HIS A 90 -13.00 -5.86 14.29
C HIS A 90 -13.37 -5.65 12.83
N ASP A 91 -13.25 -6.68 12.00
CA ASP A 91 -13.70 -6.66 10.61
C ASP A 91 -15.06 -7.38 10.43
N ARG A 92 -15.56 -7.44 9.20
CA ARG A 92 -16.85 -8.08 8.88
C ARG A 92 -16.89 -9.56 9.28
N THR A 93 -15.77 -10.27 9.21
CA THR A 93 -15.71 -11.73 9.47
C THR A 93 -15.86 -12.05 10.95
N GLU A 94 -15.43 -11.13 11.81
CA GLU A 94 -15.49 -11.22 13.27
C GLU A 94 -16.80 -10.61 13.83
N CYS A 95 -17.64 -10.04 12.98
CA CYS A 95 -18.82 -9.28 13.39
C CYS A 95 -19.96 -10.18 13.87
N ARG A 96 -20.46 -9.91 15.09
CA ARG A 96 -21.68 -10.52 15.65
C ARG A 96 -22.82 -9.50 15.84
N ASP A 97 -22.55 -8.24 15.51
CA ASP A 97 -23.48 -7.13 15.64
C ASP A 97 -24.42 -7.02 14.44
N LYS A 98 -25.57 -6.36 14.66
CA LYS A 98 -26.53 -6.02 13.59
C LYS A 98 -25.94 -5.01 12.61
N PRO A 99 -26.38 -5.02 11.33
CA PRO A 99 -25.94 -4.05 10.35
C PRO A 99 -26.42 -2.64 10.71
N THR A 100 -25.51 -1.67 10.66
CA THR A 100 -25.79 -0.26 10.93
C THR A 100 -25.11 0.64 9.93
N CYS A 101 -25.77 1.74 9.61
CA CYS A 101 -25.33 2.70 8.61
C CYS A 101 -24.11 3.51 9.09
N ALA A 102 -23.05 3.56 8.28
CA ALA A 102 -21.83 4.30 8.60
C ALA A 102 -22.04 5.83 8.65
N SER A 103 -23.11 6.34 8.02
CA SER A 103 -23.37 7.78 7.87
C SER A 103 -24.37 8.33 8.91
N CYS A 104 -25.05 7.48 9.68
CA CYS A 104 -26.01 7.92 10.69
C CYS A 104 -26.21 6.97 11.89
N GLY A 105 -25.75 5.72 11.82
CA GLY A 105 -25.89 4.72 12.88
C GLY A 105 -27.19 3.94 12.90
N GLU A 106 -28.14 4.24 12.01
CA GLU A 106 -29.44 3.56 11.96
C GLU A 106 -29.37 2.21 11.22
N SER A 107 -30.39 1.36 11.40
CA SER A 107 -30.44 0.01 10.81
C SER A 107 -30.92 0.04 9.36
N HIS A 108 -30.02 0.42 8.46
CA HIS A 108 -30.22 0.35 7.00
C HIS A 108 -28.87 0.28 6.26
N LYS A 109 -28.92 -0.08 4.98
CA LYS A 109 -27.75 -0.05 4.08
C LYS A 109 -27.33 1.40 3.83
N ASN A 110 -26.03 1.70 3.88
CA ASN A 110 -25.51 3.06 3.70
C ASN A 110 -25.97 3.73 2.39
N THR A 111 -26.22 2.96 1.32
CA THR A 111 -26.74 3.45 0.03
C THR A 111 -28.16 4.02 0.11
N LEU A 112 -28.95 3.61 1.10
CA LEU A 112 -30.32 4.07 1.33
C LEU A 112 -30.37 5.18 2.39
N CYS A 113 -29.21 5.68 2.83
CA CYS A 113 -29.16 6.66 3.91
C CYS A 113 -29.58 8.05 3.43
N PRO A 114 -30.60 8.69 4.04
CA PRO A 114 -30.96 10.06 3.70
C PRO A 114 -29.85 11.08 4.04
N LYS A 115 -28.96 10.72 4.98
CA LYS A 115 -27.82 11.56 5.42
C LYS A 115 -26.53 11.27 4.64
N LEU A 116 -26.59 10.67 3.46
CA LEU A 116 -25.39 10.35 2.68
C LEU A 116 -24.57 11.59 2.28
N LYS A 117 -25.24 12.73 2.00
CA LYS A 117 -24.59 14.00 1.65
C LYS A 117 -23.98 14.72 2.87
N ASN A 118 -24.59 14.56 4.03
CA ASN A 118 -24.18 15.19 5.29
C ASN A 118 -24.06 14.10 6.38
N PRO A 119 -23.05 13.23 6.27
CA PRO A 119 -22.91 12.10 7.18
C PRO A 119 -22.56 12.60 8.59
N THR A 120 -23.11 11.93 9.60
CA THR A 120 -22.73 12.10 10.99
C THR A 120 -22.19 10.78 11.51
N CYS A 121 -20.92 10.77 11.91
CA CYS A 121 -20.24 9.56 12.36
C CYS A 121 -20.97 8.97 13.59
N PRO A 122 -21.48 7.73 13.54
CA PRO A 122 -22.12 7.12 14.69
C PRO A 122 -21.17 6.95 15.89
N ASN A 123 -19.86 6.83 15.64
CA ASN A 123 -18.85 6.51 16.66
C ASN A 123 -18.28 7.73 17.40
N CYS A 124 -18.11 8.87 16.70
CA CYS A 124 -17.53 10.09 17.28
C CYS A 124 -18.40 11.34 17.11
N LYS A 125 -19.55 11.23 16.43
CA LYS A 125 -20.49 12.32 16.13
C LYS A 125 -19.90 13.46 15.25
N GLY A 126 -18.77 13.23 14.58
CA GLY A 126 -18.19 14.16 13.60
C GLY A 126 -18.93 14.20 12.26
N ASP A 127 -18.61 15.20 11.44
CA ASP A 127 -19.17 15.51 10.11
C ASP A 127 -18.57 14.65 8.97
N HIS A 128 -18.40 13.37 9.25
CA HIS A 128 -17.83 12.40 8.32
C HIS A 128 -18.48 11.02 8.56
N PRO A 129 -18.41 10.08 7.61
CA PRO A 129 -18.88 8.72 7.85
C PRO A 129 -17.92 7.96 8.78
N ALA A 130 -18.41 6.88 9.41
CA ALA A 130 -17.64 6.07 10.36
C ALA A 130 -16.34 5.48 9.79
N TRP A 131 -16.33 5.20 8.47
CA TRP A 131 -15.18 4.65 7.77
C TRP A 131 -14.13 5.71 7.41
N ASP A 132 -14.37 7.01 7.60
CA ASP A 132 -13.36 8.02 7.25
C ASP A 132 -12.10 7.89 8.14
N LEU A 133 -10.92 8.04 7.54
CA LEU A 133 -9.65 8.11 8.26
C LEU A 133 -9.54 9.35 9.15
N LYS A 134 -10.39 10.36 8.98
CA LYS A 134 -10.50 11.50 9.91
C LYS A 134 -11.09 11.10 11.27
N CYS A 135 -11.78 9.97 11.36
CA CYS A 135 -12.44 9.52 12.58
C CYS A 135 -11.40 9.23 13.70
N PRO A 136 -11.45 9.92 14.85
CA PRO A 136 -10.51 9.69 15.95
C PRO A 136 -10.63 8.27 16.50
N LYS A 137 -11.84 7.69 16.53
CA LYS A 137 -12.07 6.30 16.97
C LYS A 137 -11.41 5.25 16.07
N ARG A 138 -11.14 5.59 14.81
CA ARG A 138 -10.45 4.71 13.86
C ARG A 138 -8.93 4.83 13.93
N ARG A 139 -8.42 5.99 14.33
CA ARG A 139 -6.98 6.27 14.45
C ARG A 139 -6.32 5.72 15.71
N ILE A 140 -7.10 5.21 16.67
CA ILE A 140 -6.57 4.60 17.88
C ILE A 140 -5.75 3.37 17.47
N PRO A 141 -4.45 3.28 17.76
CA PRO A 141 -3.69 2.07 17.46
C PRO A 141 -4.28 0.86 18.21
N PRO A 142 -4.34 -0.33 17.60
CA PRO A 142 -4.71 -1.55 18.32
C PRO A 142 -3.76 -1.78 19.49
N ALA A 143 -4.33 -2.22 20.63
CA ALA A 143 -3.59 -2.45 21.87
C ALA A 143 -2.40 -3.39 21.68
N GLU A 144 -2.56 -4.35 20.78
CA GLU A 144 -1.48 -5.16 20.22
C GLU A 144 -1.45 -4.93 18.71
N PRO A 145 -0.38 -4.32 18.15
CA PRO A 145 -0.17 -4.31 16.72
C PRO A 145 -0.04 -5.75 16.27
N GLN A 146 -1.06 -6.28 15.57
CA GLN A 146 -0.90 -7.52 14.84
C GLN A 146 0.28 -7.30 13.88
N GLN A 147 1.31 -8.14 14.00
CA GLN A 147 2.40 -8.16 13.02
C GLN A 147 1.75 -8.19 11.64
N ALA A 148 2.18 -7.29 10.74
CA ALA A 148 1.64 -7.26 9.39
C ALA A 148 1.68 -8.69 8.85
N ALA A 149 0.50 -9.28 8.61
CA ALA A 149 0.43 -10.67 8.23
C ALA A 149 1.42 -10.89 7.08
N PRO A 150 2.29 -11.91 7.15
CA PRO A 150 3.18 -12.20 6.04
C PRO A 150 2.32 -12.28 4.80
N VAL A 151 2.66 -11.49 3.78
CA VAL A 151 1.93 -11.46 2.51
C VAL A 151 1.86 -12.91 2.04
N LYS A 152 0.66 -13.52 2.10
CA LYS A 152 0.44 -14.86 1.58
C LYS A 152 0.56 -14.74 0.07
N VAL A 153 1.66 -15.24 -0.46
CA VAL A 153 1.84 -15.43 -1.90
C VAL A 153 0.82 -16.49 -2.31
N LEU A 154 -0.26 -16.05 -2.94
CA LEU A 154 -1.04 -16.96 -3.77
C LEU A 154 -0.14 -17.28 -4.96
N ASN A 155 0.14 -18.55 -5.18
CA ASN A 155 0.73 -19.01 -6.44
C ASN A 155 -0.33 -18.76 -7.51
N GLU A 156 -0.33 -17.56 -8.07
CA GLU A 156 -1.15 -17.24 -9.24
C GLU A 156 -0.35 -17.67 -10.48
N THR A 157 -1.02 -18.53 -11.24
CA THR A 157 -0.67 -18.99 -12.57
C THR A 157 -0.22 -17.83 -13.46
N LEU A 158 0.66 -18.15 -14.40
CA LEU A 158 1.11 -17.25 -15.45
C LEU A 158 -0.09 -16.84 -16.31
N ASP A 159 -0.84 -15.85 -15.85
CA ASP A 159 -1.87 -15.23 -16.67
C ASP A 159 -1.18 -14.28 -17.65
N GLU A 160 -1.56 -14.49 -18.91
CA GLU A 160 -0.93 -13.96 -20.11
C GLU A 160 -0.94 -12.42 -20.15
N ASP A 161 0.05 -11.92 -20.89
CA ASP A 161 0.45 -10.53 -21.04
C ASP A 161 -0.68 -9.66 -21.65
N ASP A 162 -1.59 -9.17 -20.81
CA ASP A 162 -2.53 -8.11 -21.21
C ASP A 162 -1.80 -6.76 -21.20
N GLY A 163 -1.36 -6.37 -22.40
CA GLY A 163 -0.64 -5.14 -22.70
C GLY A 163 -1.31 -3.90 -22.14
N ILE A 164 -0.72 -3.34 -21.09
CA ILE A 164 -1.02 -1.98 -20.63
C ILE A 164 0.07 -1.06 -21.17
N ALA A 165 -0.33 -0.21 -22.13
CA ALA A 165 0.50 0.82 -22.74
C ALA A 165 1.22 1.67 -21.68
N GLU A 166 2.56 1.58 -21.67
CA GLU A 166 3.42 2.38 -20.81
C GLU A 166 3.30 3.86 -21.18
N ASN A 167 2.72 4.67 -20.29
CA ASN A 167 2.65 6.11 -20.48
C ASN A 167 3.94 6.76 -19.95
N PHE A 168 4.85 7.07 -20.89
CA PHE A 168 6.24 7.46 -20.66
C PHE A 168 6.40 8.93 -20.25
N ALA A 169 6.35 9.23 -18.95
CA ALA A 169 6.81 10.52 -18.42
C ALA A 169 8.28 10.42 -17.93
N ARG A 170 9.18 11.20 -18.53
CA ARG A 170 10.59 11.32 -18.12
C ARG A 170 10.67 12.06 -16.77
N VAL A 171 11.03 11.37 -15.70
CA VAL A 171 11.32 11.98 -14.41
C VAL A 171 12.81 12.29 -14.31
N ASN A 172 13.20 13.56 -14.43
CA ASN A 172 14.59 14.02 -14.35
C ASN A 172 15.06 14.14 -12.87
N GLY A 173 15.10 13.03 -12.14
CA GLY A 173 15.53 12.99 -10.74
C GLY A 173 16.30 11.71 -10.40
N MET A 174 17.12 11.77 -9.34
CA MET A 174 17.83 10.60 -8.80
C MET A 174 16.80 9.58 -8.28
N ILE A 175 16.87 8.34 -8.78
CA ILE A 175 16.00 7.24 -8.35
C ILE A 175 16.38 6.80 -6.95
N ARG A 176 15.38 6.62 -6.09
CA ARG A 176 15.51 6.11 -4.73
C ARG A 176 14.76 4.80 -4.58
N PHE A 177 15.31 3.90 -3.77
CA PHE A 177 14.70 2.61 -3.48
C PHE A 177 14.15 2.61 -2.06
N ILE A 178 12.94 2.07 -1.89
CA ILE A 178 12.35 1.82 -0.59
C ILE A 178 12.08 0.33 -0.42
N ILE A 179 12.39 -0.22 0.76
CA ILE A 179 12.23 -1.64 1.07
C ILE A 179 11.32 -1.88 2.26
#